data_AF-A0A6L8N620-F1
#
_entry.id   AF-A0A6L8N620-F1
#
_cell.length_a   1.000
_cell.length_b   1.000
_cell.length_c   1.000
_cell.angle_alpha   90.00
_cell.angle_beta   90.00
_cell.angle_gamma   90.00
#
_symmetry.space_group_name_H-M   'P 1'
#
loop_
_entity.id
_entity.type
_entity.pdbx_description
1 polymer ?
#
loop_
_entity_poly.entity_id
_entity_poly.type
_entity_poly.pdbx_seq_one_letter_code
_entity_poly.pdbx_strand_id
1 'polypeptide(L)'
;MTTITPDPGNHGPGRTSFGPPHTEPGTLTAVPHPDQYGNTARPSPSEAAPPSQPGAPRPDRTRPTPLAELAALLGVSTPEAPPGGDPVEVTGITHDSRAVRPGDLYAALPGARVHGAEFAGQAAALGAV
;
A
#
# COMPACT_ATOMS: atom_id res chain seq x y z
N MET A 1 19.72 -33.87 -46.02
CA MET A 1 20.46 -33.29 -44.88
C MET A 1 19.41 -32.72 -43.93
N THR A 2 19.18 -33.43 -42.84
CA THR A 2 18.04 -33.30 -41.91
C THR A 2 18.48 -32.52 -40.67
N THR A 3 17.64 -31.62 -40.15
CA THR A 3 17.50 -31.18 -38.72
C THR A 3 16.32 -30.18 -38.73
N ILE A 4 15.07 -30.41 -38.27
CA ILE A 4 14.48 -30.88 -36.98
C ILE A 4 14.82 -29.89 -35.85
N THR A 5 13.94 -28.96 -35.45
CA THR A 5 12.84 -29.21 -34.50
C THR A 5 11.81 -28.05 -34.51
N PRO A 6 10.50 -28.32 -34.37
CA PRO A 6 9.42 -27.34 -34.22
C PRO A 6 9.15 -26.99 -32.75
N ASP A 7 8.64 -25.79 -32.45
CA ASP A 7 8.02 -25.49 -31.15
C ASP A 7 6.52 -25.18 -31.35
N PRO A 8 5.60 -25.97 -30.76
CA PRO A 8 4.17 -25.80 -30.90
C PRO A 8 3.56 -25.09 -29.68
N GLY A 9 2.69 -24.12 -29.96
CA GLY A 9 1.44 -23.96 -29.22
C GLY A 9 1.48 -23.04 -28.00
N ASN A 10 0.92 -21.84 -28.17
CA ASN A 10 0.11 -21.24 -27.10
C ASN A 10 -1.23 -20.77 -27.68
N HIS A 11 -2.03 -21.71 -28.18
CA HIS A 11 -3.47 -21.49 -28.40
C HIS A 11 -4.22 -21.92 -27.14
N GLY A 12 -4.18 -21.06 -26.12
CA GLY A 12 -5.13 -21.15 -25.01
C GLY A 12 -6.45 -20.45 -25.38
N PRO A 13 -7.62 -20.99 -25.00
CA PRO A 13 -8.90 -20.33 -25.22
C PRO A 13 -8.98 -19.03 -24.40
N GLY A 14 -9.64 -18.03 -24.99
CA GLY A 14 -9.58 -16.61 -24.62
C GLY A 14 -9.69 -16.29 -23.14
N ARG A 15 -8.73 -15.50 -22.65
CA ARG A 15 -8.90 -14.73 -21.42
C ARG A 15 -10.04 -13.75 -21.66
N THR A 16 -11.18 -13.96 -21.00
CA THR A 16 -12.22 -12.94 -20.90
C THR A 16 -11.64 -11.75 -20.16
N SER A 17 -11.30 -10.69 -20.90
CA SER A 17 -11.04 -9.37 -20.35
C SER A 17 -12.29 -8.91 -19.59
N PHE A 18 -12.18 -8.65 -18.29
CA PHE A 18 -13.22 -7.95 -17.52
C PHE A 18 -13.21 -6.42 -17.77
N GLY A 19 -12.39 -5.94 -18.71
CA GLY A 19 -12.32 -4.53 -19.09
C GLY A 19 -13.28 -4.21 -20.25
N PRO A 20 -13.85 -2.98 -20.27
CA PRO A 20 -14.54 -2.48 -21.47
C PRO A 20 -13.60 -2.51 -22.69
N PRO A 21 -14.13 -2.67 -23.92
CA PRO A 21 -13.30 -2.71 -25.13
C PRO A 21 -12.49 -1.41 -25.24
N HIS A 22 -11.24 -1.54 -25.68
CA HIS A 22 -10.25 -0.45 -25.79
C HIS A 22 -10.85 0.83 -26.41
N THR A 23 -11.21 1.79 -25.57
CA THR A 23 -11.39 3.18 -25.95
C THR A 23 -10.02 3.85 -26.03
N GLU A 24 -9.86 4.82 -26.94
CA GLU A 24 -8.68 5.71 -26.90
C GLU A 24 -8.49 6.25 -25.48
N PRO A 25 -7.26 6.24 -24.93
CA PRO A 25 -6.98 6.82 -23.63
C PRO A 25 -7.40 8.30 -23.64
N GLY A 26 -8.41 8.66 -22.85
CA GLY A 26 -8.78 10.07 -22.68
C GLY A 26 -7.60 10.87 -22.12
N THR A 27 -7.50 12.15 -22.48
CA THR A 27 -6.54 13.10 -21.93
C THR A 27 -6.93 13.50 -20.50
N LEU A 28 -6.93 12.54 -19.58
CA LEU A 28 -7.03 12.84 -18.16
C LEU A 28 -5.80 13.66 -17.79
N THR A 29 -6.02 14.93 -17.47
CA THR A 29 -4.96 15.81 -16.99
C THR A 29 -4.40 15.18 -15.72
N ALA A 30 -3.11 14.85 -15.72
CA ALA A 30 -2.45 14.26 -14.57
C ALA A 30 -2.74 15.13 -13.33
N VAL A 31 -3.30 14.52 -12.28
CA VAL A 31 -3.50 15.22 -11.01
C VAL A 31 -2.12 15.47 -10.42
N PRO A 32 -1.68 16.73 -10.27
CA PRO A 32 -0.41 17.00 -9.62
C PRO A 32 -0.54 16.60 -8.16
N HIS A 33 0.29 15.62 -7.75
CA HIS A 33 0.45 15.17 -6.37
C HIS A 33 -0.79 14.49 -5.74
N PRO A 34 -1.23 13.31 -6.26
CA PRO A 34 -2.38 12.58 -5.70
C PRO A 34 -2.20 12.20 -4.23
N ASP A 35 -0.95 12.10 -3.77
CA ASP A 35 -0.62 11.73 -2.39
C ASP A 35 -0.48 12.96 -1.46
N GLN A 36 -0.54 14.18 -1.99
CA GLN A 36 -0.39 15.42 -1.21
C GLN A 36 -1.74 15.97 -0.77
N TYR A 37 -2.39 15.28 0.16
CA TYR A 37 -3.49 15.87 0.91
C TYR A 37 -2.94 16.84 1.96
N GLY A 38 -3.01 18.15 1.70
CA GLY A 38 -2.99 19.19 2.74
C GLY A 38 -1.81 20.18 2.75
N ASN A 39 -1.60 20.97 1.69
CA ASN A 39 -0.75 22.17 1.81
C ASN A 39 -1.19 23.43 1.04
N THR A 40 -2.44 23.52 0.56
CA THR A 40 -2.92 24.70 -0.19
C THR A 40 -3.59 25.79 0.66
N ALA A 41 -3.70 25.62 1.98
CA ALA A 41 -4.18 26.67 2.87
C ALA A 41 -3.03 27.16 3.77
N ARG A 42 -2.50 28.35 3.45
CA ARG A 42 -1.58 29.08 4.33
C ARG A 42 -2.31 29.41 5.63
N PRO A 43 -1.89 28.92 6.81
CA PRO A 43 -2.58 29.25 8.05
C PRO A 43 -2.30 30.70 8.46
N SER A 44 -3.34 31.40 8.91
CA SER A 44 -3.23 32.67 9.62
C SER A 44 -2.45 32.47 10.93
N PRO A 45 -1.63 33.44 11.37
CA PRO A 45 -0.64 33.26 12.45
C PRO A 45 -1.21 33.23 13.89
N SER A 46 -2.45 32.76 14.11
CA SER A 46 -3.17 33.00 15.39
C SER A 46 -3.84 31.78 16.06
N GLU A 47 -3.52 30.54 15.71
CA GLU A 47 -4.03 29.39 16.49
C GLU A 47 -3.00 28.28 16.59
N ALA A 48 -2.42 28.15 17.78
CA ALA A 48 -1.43 27.14 18.16
C ALA A 48 -2.09 25.76 18.40
N ALA A 49 -2.82 25.26 17.40
CA ALA A 49 -3.13 23.84 17.29
C ALA A 49 -2.21 23.25 16.22
N PRO A 50 -1.57 22.09 16.45
CA PRO A 50 -0.78 21.46 15.39
C PRO A 50 -1.68 21.24 14.17
N PRO A 51 -1.23 21.56 12.95
CA PRO A 51 -2.04 21.36 11.76
C PRO A 51 -2.39 19.87 11.66
N SER A 52 -3.65 19.55 11.95
CA SER A 52 -4.19 18.21 11.71
C SER A 52 -4.36 18.11 10.21
N GLN A 53 -3.31 17.67 9.52
CA GLN A 53 -3.38 17.39 8.09
C GLN A 53 -4.51 16.37 7.91
N PRO A 54 -5.61 16.70 7.21
CA PRO A 54 -6.61 15.71 6.88
C PRO A 54 -5.91 14.73 5.96
N GLY A 55 -5.49 13.59 6.50
CA GLY A 55 -4.87 12.53 5.73
C GLY A 55 -5.80 12.09 4.59
N ALA A 56 -5.27 11.34 3.63
CA ALA A 56 -6.08 10.77 2.57
C ALA A 56 -7.36 10.10 3.16
N PRO A 57 -8.52 10.23 2.49
CA PRO A 57 -9.76 9.61 2.96
C PRO A 57 -9.55 8.14 3.31
N ARG A 58 -9.98 7.72 4.50
CA ARG A 58 -9.91 6.33 4.94
C ARG A 58 -11.33 5.77 5.13
N PRO A 59 -11.58 4.50 4.77
CA PRO A 59 -12.84 3.85 5.10
C PRO A 59 -13.05 3.80 6.62
N ASP A 60 -14.26 4.14 7.08
CA ASP A 60 -14.61 4.05 8.51
C ASP A 60 -14.83 2.60 8.99
N ARG A 61 -15.05 1.68 8.05
CA ARG A 61 -15.22 0.25 8.32
C ARG A 61 -14.38 -0.56 7.34
N THR A 62 -13.40 -1.29 7.86
CA THR A 62 -12.60 -2.25 7.10
C THR A 62 -12.83 -3.66 7.66
N ARG A 63 -12.68 -4.68 6.82
CA ARG A 63 -12.62 -6.07 7.28
C ARG A 63 -11.15 -6.37 7.64
N PRO A 64 -10.85 -6.78 8.88
CA PRO A 64 -9.48 -7.14 9.26
C PRO A 64 -8.94 -8.30 8.41
N THR A 65 -7.63 -8.30 8.16
CA THR A 65 -6.91 -9.38 7.47
C THR A 65 -5.76 -9.86 8.35
N PRO A 66 -5.64 -11.16 8.63
CA PRO A 66 -4.55 -11.69 9.43
C PRO A 66 -3.19 -11.40 8.78
N LEU A 67 -2.22 -10.94 9.57
CA LEU A 67 -0.86 -10.67 9.10
C LEU A 67 -0.21 -11.93 8.51
N ALA A 68 -0.51 -13.10 9.07
CA ALA A 68 -0.05 -14.39 8.55
C ALA A 68 -0.57 -14.70 7.14
N GLU A 69 -1.80 -14.29 6.82
CA GLU A 69 -2.36 -14.46 5.47
C GLU A 69 -1.63 -13.57 4.46
N LEU A 70 -1.35 -12.32 4.83
CA LEU A 70 -0.58 -11.39 4.00
C LEU A 70 0.86 -11.88 3.78
N ALA A 71 1.51 -12.38 4.82
CA ALA A 71 2.85 -12.93 4.73
C ALA A 71 2.91 -14.17 3.83
N ALA A 72 1.93 -15.08 3.97
CA ALA A 72 1.80 -16.25 3.10
C ALA A 72 1.60 -15.84 1.63
N LEU A 73 0.76 -14.83 1.36
CA LEU A 73 0.54 -14.31 0.01
C LEU A 73 1.82 -13.72 -0.61
N LEU A 74 2.64 -13.05 0.21
CA LEU A 74 3.90 -12.44 -0.22
C LEU A 74 5.09 -13.42 -0.22
N GLY A 75 4.90 -14.65 0.28
CA GLY A 75 5.98 -15.63 0.41
C GLY A 75 7.06 -15.21 1.41
N VAL A 76 6.70 -14.43 2.43
CA VAL A 76 7.61 -13.96 3.49
C VAL A 76 7.27 -14.62 4.82
N SER A 77 8.27 -14.71 5.69
CA SER A 77 8.07 -15.22 7.05
C SER A 77 7.37 -14.17 7.92
N THR A 78 6.38 -14.56 8.70
CA THR A 78 5.87 -13.73 9.79
C THR A 78 6.82 -13.77 10.99
N PRO A 79 6.95 -12.67 11.74
CA PRO A 79 7.49 -12.74 13.08
C PRO A 79 6.63 -13.68 13.93
N GLU A 80 7.27 -14.45 14.81
CA GLU A 80 6.58 -15.40 15.69
C GLU A 80 5.73 -14.61 16.70
N ALA A 81 4.42 -14.90 16.72
CA ALA A 81 3.55 -14.34 17.75
C ALA A 81 3.94 -14.93 19.12
N PRO A 82 3.84 -14.14 20.21
CA PRO A 82 4.08 -14.68 21.54
C PRO A 82 3.12 -15.87 21.81
N PRO A 83 3.59 -16.92 22.51
CA PRO A 83 2.79 -18.10 22.75
C PRO A 83 1.52 -17.75 23.52
N GLY A 84 0.36 -18.08 22.94
CA GLY A 84 -0.96 -17.78 23.49
C GLY A 84 -1.50 -16.38 23.14
N GLY A 85 -0.83 -15.62 22.28
CA GLY A 85 -1.35 -14.37 21.73
C GLY A 85 -2.40 -14.59 20.65
N ASP A 86 -3.32 -13.63 20.53
CA ASP A 86 -4.26 -13.58 19.40
C ASP A 86 -3.51 -13.33 18.08
N PRO A 87 -4.04 -13.79 16.93
CA PRO A 87 -3.49 -13.46 15.62
C PRO A 87 -3.39 -11.94 15.43
N VAL A 88 -2.28 -11.49 14.85
CA VAL A 88 -2.11 -10.07 14.50
C VAL A 88 -3.00 -9.76 13.31
N GLU A 89 -3.90 -8.80 13.47
CA GLU A 89 -4.86 -8.37 12.47
C GLU A 89 -4.46 -7.01 11.86
N VAL A 90 -4.48 -6.94 10.53
CA VAL A 90 -4.20 -5.73 9.75
C VAL A 90 -5.52 -5.11 9.30
N THR A 91 -5.70 -3.81 9.56
CA THR A 91 -6.94 -3.06 9.24
C THR A 91 -6.73 -1.93 8.26
N GLY A 92 -5.47 -1.61 7.97
CA GLY A 92 -5.05 -0.59 7.02
C GLY A 92 -3.59 -0.78 6.60
N ILE A 93 -3.13 0.06 5.67
CA ILE A 93 -1.76 0.05 5.17
C ILE A 93 -1.33 1.47 4.81
N THR A 94 -0.08 1.84 5.10
CA THR A 94 0.50 3.12 4.67
C THR A 94 2.01 3.01 4.49
N HIS A 95 2.56 3.79 3.55
CA HIS A 95 4.00 4.02 3.42
C HIS A 95 4.47 5.33 4.10
N ASP A 96 3.52 6.21 4.48
CA ASP A 96 3.85 7.42 5.26
C ASP A 96 3.84 7.09 6.76
N SER A 97 5.03 7.04 7.35
CA SER A 97 5.23 6.73 8.77
C SER A 97 4.57 7.74 9.70
N ARG A 98 4.25 8.95 9.22
CA ARG A 98 3.57 9.99 10.01
C ARG A 98 2.05 9.81 10.00
N ALA A 99 1.53 9.06 9.04
CA ALA A 99 0.10 8.82 8.86
C ALA A 99 -0.34 7.46 9.42
N VAL A 100 0.57 6.69 10.04
CA VAL A 100 0.26 5.41 10.68
C VAL A 100 -0.84 5.60 11.72
N ARG A 101 -1.82 4.71 11.69
CA ARG A 101 -2.82 4.52 12.74
C ARG A 101 -2.64 3.13 13.36
N PRO A 102 -3.09 2.92 14.61
CA PRO A 102 -3.06 1.60 15.23
C PRO A 102 -3.71 0.53 14.34
N GLY A 103 -3.00 -0.57 14.09
CA GLY A 103 -3.44 -1.67 13.22
C GLY A 103 -3.14 -1.48 11.73
N ASP A 104 -2.42 -0.42 11.34
CA ASP A 104 -1.88 -0.27 9.98
C ASP A 104 -0.62 -1.14 9.80
N LEU A 105 -0.50 -1.76 8.62
CA LEU A 105 0.79 -2.28 8.14
C LEU A 105 1.62 -1.12 7.59
N TYR A 106 2.85 -0.96 8.10
CA TYR A 106 3.80 0.01 7.57
C TYR A 106 4.65 -0.59 6.45
N ALA A 107 4.45 -0.15 5.22
CA ALA A 107 5.26 -0.58 4.10
C ALA A 107 6.55 0.25 4.08
N ALA A 108 7.71 -0.29 4.45
CA ALA A 108 8.97 0.46 4.51
C ALA A 108 9.75 0.41 3.18
N LEU A 109 9.30 1.15 2.16
CA LEU A 109 9.88 1.11 0.81
C LEU A 109 11.20 1.93 0.69
N PRO A 110 12.09 1.57 -0.27
CA PRO A 110 13.25 2.39 -0.61
C PRO A 110 12.84 3.68 -1.33
N GLY A 111 13.50 4.79 -1.02
CA GLY A 111 13.30 6.08 -1.68
C GLY A 111 14.57 6.61 -2.34
N ALA A 112 14.44 7.66 -3.16
CA ALA A 112 15.57 8.27 -3.86
C ALA A 112 16.58 9.00 -2.95
N ARG A 113 16.17 9.35 -1.72
CA ARG A 113 16.99 10.11 -0.77
C ARG A 113 17.18 9.40 0.57
N VAL A 114 16.15 8.69 1.02
CA VAL A 114 16.06 8.03 2.33
C VAL A 114 15.33 6.72 2.17
N HIS A 115 15.62 5.75 3.04
CA HIS A 115 14.91 4.48 3.06
C HIS A 115 13.82 4.50 4.14
N GLY A 116 12.62 4.00 3.81
CA GLY A 116 11.50 3.90 4.76
C GLY A 116 11.81 3.12 6.04
N ALA A 117 12.76 2.17 6.01
CA ALA A 117 13.12 1.34 7.15
C ALA A 117 13.70 2.17 8.31
N GLU A 118 14.30 3.33 8.02
CA GLU A 118 14.80 4.27 9.02
C GLU A 118 13.68 4.82 9.91
N PHE A 119 12.42 4.80 9.46
CA PHE A 119 11.26 5.29 10.19
C PHE A 119 10.43 4.18 10.85
N ALA A 120 10.87 2.91 10.80
CA ALA A 120 10.14 1.78 11.36
C ALA A 120 9.85 1.95 12.86
N GLY A 121 10.81 2.50 13.63
CA GLY A 121 10.62 2.79 15.05
C GLY A 121 9.52 3.83 15.31
N GLN A 122 9.43 4.86 14.47
CA GLN A 122 8.34 5.85 14.55
C GLN A 122 6.99 5.22 14.21
N ALA A 123 6.93 4.40 13.16
CA ALA A 123 5.71 3.70 12.78
C ALA A 123 5.23 2.75 13.90
N ALA A 124 6.13 1.97 14.50
CA ALA A 124 5.82 1.10 15.62
C ALA A 124 5.29 1.90 16.83
N ALA A 125 5.89 3.06 17.13
CA ALA A 125 5.42 3.94 18.21
C ALA A 125 4.01 4.50 17.99
N LEU A 126 3.56 4.60 16.72
CA LEU A 126 2.20 5.01 16.35
C LEU A 126 1.22 3.83 16.24
N GLY A 127 1.67 2.60 16.48
CA GLY A 127 0.83 1.39 16.52
C GLY A 127 0.77 0.61 15.21
N ALA A 128 1.78 0.74 14.35
CA ALA A 128 1.93 -0.20 13.24
C ALA A 128 2.10 -1.65 13.74
N VAL A 129 1.57 -2.59 12.97
CA VAL A 129 1.59 -4.04 13.25
C VAL A 129 2.43 -4.84 12.25
#